data_AF-K5ZVT7-F1
#
_entry.id   AF-K5ZVT7-F1
#
_cell.length_a   1.000
_cell.length_b   1.000
_cell.length_c   1.000
_cell.angle_alpha   90.00
_cell.angle_beta   90.00
_cell.angle_gamma   90.00
#
_symmetry.space_group_name_H-M   'P 1'
#
loop_
_entity.id
_entity.type
_entity.pdbx_description
1 polymer ?
#
loop_
_entity_poly.entity_id
_entity_poly.type
_entity_poly.pdbx_seq_one_letter_code
_entity_poly.pdbx_strand_id
1 'polypeptide(L)'
;MKPFFDTSNMEKSLTKEFRALATYILSHQDKKEEEIDPEEVMRCNDANYAQAQLDRLRRIALRYTPHQQIENEFDGDIEGENELPYNVKISQIMYQNYKQTIIRKPIIATVEDLNENDKRLTFMPKCYGDWKRNSASELNYYCDERLKACPKGNGKLFPYPISPSYVRLDVLMKNPVIKSHFERNSFATTWEKEGMILHPQILATDYAGEIGEEAFKAILLHYTDCTEENIKHLEGKDYELADFVITNEDGNYRIAFDVKNMNPEADHNDRENDMPTAQKREIKRKRLGCELITVNMLDMDAAGMDEIREIHGVIDVNGSIIPSAIERIQKLVNKNDI
;
A
#
# COMPACT_ATOMS: atom_id res chain seq x y z
N MET A 1 -32.77 18.25 23.67
CA MET A 1 -32.70 19.65 24.14
C MET A 1 -33.75 20.60 23.55
N LYS A 2 -34.31 20.34 22.35
CA LYS A 2 -35.38 21.17 21.75
C LYS A 2 -36.59 21.55 22.64
N PRO A 3 -37.14 20.68 23.52
CA PRO A 3 -38.34 21.05 24.28
C PRO A 3 -38.08 21.94 25.52
N PHE A 4 -36.81 22.13 25.92
CA PHE A 4 -36.49 22.86 27.16
C PHE A 4 -36.33 24.38 26.96
N PHE A 5 -36.07 24.84 25.73
CA PHE A 5 -35.85 26.25 25.40
C PHE A 5 -36.89 26.77 24.40
N ASP A 6 -38.16 26.42 24.61
CA ASP A 6 -39.27 27.05 23.91
C ASP A 6 -39.43 28.50 24.40
N THR A 7 -39.72 29.42 23.48
CA THR A 7 -40.07 30.83 23.72
C THR A 7 -41.07 31.02 24.86
N SER A 8 -42.02 30.09 25.02
CA SER A 8 -43.00 30.08 26.11
C SER A 8 -42.41 29.86 27.52
N ASN A 9 -41.24 29.23 27.62
CA ASN A 9 -40.51 28.97 28.86
C ASN A 9 -39.48 30.06 29.19
N MET A 10 -39.08 30.89 28.20
CA MET A 10 -38.16 32.01 28.41
C MET A 10 -38.77 33.14 29.25
N GLU A 11 -40.07 33.38 29.13
CA GLU A 11 -40.79 34.39 29.91
C GLU A 11 -40.93 34.02 31.39
N LYS A 12 -40.78 32.72 31.74
CA LYS A 12 -40.94 32.22 33.11
C LYS A 12 -39.65 32.24 33.94
N SER A 13 -38.50 32.59 33.34
CA SER A 13 -37.21 32.51 34.02
C SER A 13 -36.79 33.83 34.67
N LEU A 14 -36.39 33.74 35.95
CA LEU A 14 -36.22 34.88 36.87
C LEU A 14 -34.79 35.44 36.97
N THR A 15 -33.78 34.79 36.39
CA THR A 15 -32.38 35.21 36.57
C THR A 15 -31.75 35.70 35.26
N LYS A 16 -30.90 36.73 35.36
CA LYS A 16 -30.23 37.35 34.20
C LYS A 16 -29.26 36.37 33.54
N GLU A 17 -28.66 35.51 34.34
CA GLU A 17 -27.69 34.48 33.96
C GLU A 17 -28.33 33.42 33.07
N PHE A 18 -29.55 32.97 33.41
CA PHE A 18 -30.28 32.01 32.58
C PHE A 18 -30.70 32.62 31.24
N ARG A 19 -31.15 33.88 31.23
CA ARG A 19 -31.48 34.57 29.98
C ARG A 19 -30.25 34.78 29.11
N ALA A 20 -29.10 35.13 29.69
CA ALA A 20 -27.85 35.26 28.95
C ALA A 20 -27.42 33.93 28.33
N LEU A 21 -27.51 32.82 29.08
CA LEU A 21 -27.19 31.48 28.59
C LEU A 21 -28.17 31.02 27.49
N ALA A 22 -29.47 31.23 27.68
CA ALA A 22 -30.49 30.87 26.68
C ALA A 22 -30.31 31.66 25.39
N THR A 23 -30.10 32.99 25.48
CA THR A 23 -29.82 33.84 24.32
C THR A 23 -28.53 33.42 23.64
N TYR A 24 -27.48 33.06 24.38
CA TYR A 24 -26.22 32.55 23.82
C TYR A 24 -26.44 31.23 23.05
N ILE A 25 -27.15 30.27 23.64
CA ILE A 25 -27.43 28.98 22.99
C ILE A 25 -28.26 29.19 21.72
N LEU A 26 -29.30 30.02 21.76
CA LEU A 26 -30.16 30.31 20.60
C LEU A 26 -29.45 31.11 19.51
N SER A 27 -28.58 32.05 19.86
CA SER A 27 -27.81 32.85 18.89
C SER A 27 -26.63 32.11 18.27
N HIS A 28 -26.24 30.97 18.85
CA HIS A 28 -25.17 30.09 18.35
C HIS A 28 -25.71 28.77 17.78
N GLN A 29 -27.03 28.67 17.54
CA GLN A 29 -27.65 27.53 16.86
C GLN A 29 -27.30 27.42 15.36
N ASP A 30 -26.72 28.47 14.77
CA ASP A 30 -26.40 28.55 13.34
C ASP A 30 -24.97 28.10 12.97
N LYS A 31 -24.41 27.15 13.71
CA LYS A 31 -23.56 26.17 13.03
C LYS A 31 -24.47 25.01 12.67
N LYS A 32 -24.97 25.00 11.44
CA LYS A 32 -25.34 23.74 10.79
C LYS A 32 -24.10 22.87 10.87
N GLU A 33 -23.98 22.04 11.90
CA GLU A 33 -23.16 20.84 11.81
C GLU A 33 -23.68 20.14 10.56
N GLU A 34 -22.86 20.06 9.51
CA GLU A 34 -23.17 19.19 8.39
C GLU A 34 -23.44 17.82 9.02
N GLU A 35 -24.66 17.31 8.83
CA GLU A 35 -25.06 16.03 9.41
C GLU A 35 -24.17 14.97 8.79
N ILE A 36 -23.16 14.54 9.54
CA ILE A 36 -22.17 13.58 9.07
C ILE A 36 -22.90 12.25 8.87
N ASP A 37 -22.81 11.72 7.65
CA ASP A 37 -23.42 10.45 7.27
C ASP A 37 -22.87 9.31 8.17
N PRO A 38 -23.72 8.61 8.95
CA PRO A 38 -23.29 7.50 9.80
C PRO A 38 -22.57 6.39 9.02
N GLU A 39 -22.92 6.16 7.76
CA GLU A 39 -22.26 5.16 6.90
C GLU A 39 -20.82 5.60 6.57
N GLU A 40 -20.61 6.90 6.32
CA GLU A 40 -19.27 7.47 6.12
C GLU A 40 -18.40 7.34 7.38
N VAL A 41 -18.97 7.59 8.56
CA VAL A 41 -18.26 7.40 9.84
C VAL A 41 -17.83 5.94 10.01
N MET A 42 -18.73 4.99 9.76
CA MET A 42 -18.44 3.57 9.89
C MET A 42 -17.34 3.14 8.91
N ARG A 43 -17.42 3.57 7.65
CA ARG A 43 -16.43 3.30 6.61
C ARG A 43 -15.04 3.86 6.97
N CYS A 44 -14.96 5.09 7.48
CA CYS A 44 -13.69 5.67 7.95
C CYS A 44 -13.12 4.91 9.16
N ASN A 45 -13.96 4.50 10.10
CA ASN A 45 -13.53 3.72 11.27
C ASN A 45 -12.98 2.35 10.88
N ASP A 46 -13.65 1.65 9.96
CA ASP A 46 -13.20 0.36 9.45
C ASP A 46 -11.86 0.49 8.71
N ALA A 47 -11.72 1.52 7.88
CA ALA A 47 -10.46 1.83 7.21
C ALA A 47 -9.29 2.05 8.18
N ASN A 48 -9.52 2.88 9.20
CA ASN A 48 -8.51 3.16 10.21
C ASN A 48 -8.19 1.93 11.07
N TYR A 49 -9.18 1.08 11.36
CA TYR A 49 -8.98 -0.17 12.07
C TYR A 49 -8.14 -1.15 11.25
N ALA A 50 -8.48 -1.35 9.98
CA ALA A 50 -7.74 -2.22 9.07
C ALA A 50 -6.29 -1.74 8.90
N GLN A 51 -6.08 -0.43 8.70
CA GLN A 51 -4.74 0.14 8.61
C GLN A 51 -3.92 -0.11 9.89
N ALA A 52 -4.51 0.05 11.07
CA ALA A 52 -3.82 -0.22 12.33
C ALA A 52 -3.45 -1.71 12.52
N GLN A 53 -4.33 -2.63 12.10
CA GLN A 53 -4.02 -4.07 12.13
C GLN A 53 -2.92 -4.43 11.12
N LEU A 54 -2.97 -3.82 9.93
CA LEU A 54 -1.96 -4.00 8.89
C LEU A 54 -0.59 -3.47 9.32
N ASP A 55 -0.53 -2.27 9.91
CA ASP A 55 0.71 -1.69 10.43
C ASP A 55 1.32 -2.58 11.53
N ARG A 56 0.49 -3.18 12.38
CA ARG A 56 0.93 -4.14 13.40
C ARG A 56 1.47 -5.42 12.76
N LEU A 57 0.75 -6.00 11.80
CA LEU A 57 1.17 -7.19 11.06
C LEU A 57 2.52 -6.95 10.36
N ARG A 58 2.63 -5.83 9.64
CA ARG A 58 3.83 -5.40 8.94
C ARG A 58 5.00 -5.20 9.89
N ARG A 59 4.79 -4.54 11.04
CA ARG A 59 5.84 -4.35 12.06
C ARG A 59 6.45 -5.69 12.53
N ILE A 60 5.61 -6.71 12.71
CA ILE A 60 6.07 -8.04 13.14
C ILE A 60 6.74 -8.79 11.98
N ALA A 61 6.14 -8.76 10.78
CA ALA A 61 6.67 -9.44 9.60
C ALA A 61 8.05 -8.90 9.16
N LEU A 62 8.22 -7.57 9.23
CA LEU A 62 9.42 -6.82 8.87
C LEU A 62 10.41 -6.63 10.03
N ARG A 63 10.27 -7.40 11.12
CA ARG A 63 11.07 -7.24 12.35
C ARG A 63 12.59 -7.23 12.09
N TYR A 64 13.05 -7.92 11.06
CA TYR A 64 14.48 -8.01 10.73
C TYR A 64 14.91 -7.08 9.59
N THR A 65 14.01 -6.37 8.91
CA THR A 65 14.37 -5.42 7.85
C THR A 65 15.11 -4.21 8.48
N PRO A 66 16.11 -3.58 7.84
CA PRO A 66 16.84 -2.46 8.44
C PRO A 66 15.93 -1.25 8.76
N HIS A 67 15.91 -0.83 10.03
CA HIS A 67 15.22 0.36 10.52
C HIS A 67 16.08 1.07 11.59
N GLN A 68 15.85 2.38 11.82
CA GLN A 68 16.44 3.03 13.01
C GLN A 68 15.80 2.39 14.24
N GLN A 69 16.60 1.77 15.11
CA GLN A 69 16.09 1.02 16.25
C GLN A 69 15.28 1.93 17.19
N ILE A 70 14.10 1.47 17.64
CA ILE A 70 13.62 1.76 18.99
C ILE A 70 13.79 0.45 19.75
N GLU A 71 14.89 0.31 20.50
CA GLU A 71 15.34 -0.94 21.15
C GLU A 71 14.39 -1.51 22.23
N ASN A 72 13.17 -1.00 22.42
CA ASN A 72 12.44 -1.19 23.68
C ASN A 72 11.12 -1.97 23.62
N GLU A 73 10.76 -2.68 22.54
CA GLU A 73 9.42 -3.32 22.46
C GLU A 73 9.37 -4.84 22.27
N PHE A 74 10.50 -5.56 22.17
CA PHE A 74 10.46 -6.99 21.87
C PHE A 74 11.25 -7.86 22.87
N ASP A 75 10.84 -7.81 24.13
CA ASP A 75 11.10 -8.89 25.09
C ASP A 75 10.25 -10.11 24.69
N GLY A 76 10.90 -11.10 24.07
CA GLY A 76 10.25 -12.35 23.71
C GLY A 76 11.31 -13.35 23.26
N ASP A 77 11.73 -14.18 24.22
CA ASP A 77 12.42 -15.46 24.12
C ASP A 77 13.19 -15.69 22.81
N ILE A 78 14.48 -15.34 22.85
CA ILE A 78 15.45 -15.71 21.82
C ILE A 78 15.72 -17.22 21.98
N GLU A 79 14.91 -18.05 21.31
CA GLU A 79 15.30 -19.42 20.99
C GLU A 79 16.42 -19.35 19.95
N GLY A 80 17.68 -19.53 20.37
CA GLY A 80 18.86 -19.70 19.51
C GLY A 80 19.26 -18.52 18.59
N GLU A 81 20.55 -18.36 18.30
CA GLU A 81 21.04 -17.30 17.39
C GLU A 81 20.47 -17.42 15.95
N ASN A 82 19.93 -18.58 15.58
CA ASN A 82 19.52 -18.91 14.21
C ASN A 82 18.02 -19.22 14.00
N GLU A 83 17.18 -19.23 15.04
CA GLU A 83 15.76 -19.53 14.84
C GLU A 83 14.93 -18.26 14.64
N LEU A 84 13.92 -18.36 13.77
CA LEU A 84 12.97 -17.29 13.50
C LEU A 84 11.78 -17.45 14.46
N PRO A 85 11.46 -16.44 15.29
CA PRO A 85 10.32 -16.53 16.20
C PRO A 85 9.03 -16.89 15.46
N TYR A 86 8.23 -17.79 16.04
CA TYR A 86 7.00 -18.30 15.40
C TYR A 86 6.03 -17.19 15.00
N ASN A 87 5.88 -16.16 15.85
CA ASN A 87 5.03 -15.00 15.56
C ASN A 87 5.51 -14.21 14.33
N VAL A 88 6.82 -14.10 14.12
CA VAL A 88 7.40 -13.47 12.92
C VAL A 88 7.10 -14.32 11.70
N LYS A 89 7.38 -15.64 11.75
CA LYS A 89 7.10 -16.57 10.65
C LYS A 89 5.65 -16.51 10.18
N ILE A 90 4.70 -16.58 11.13
CA ILE A 90 3.27 -16.52 10.80
C ILE A 90 2.88 -15.15 10.25
N SER A 91 3.45 -14.06 10.78
CA SER A 91 3.18 -12.71 10.27
C SER A 91 3.67 -12.52 8.84
N GLN A 92 4.81 -13.11 8.47
CA GLN A 92 5.30 -13.10 7.07
C GLN A 92 4.33 -13.84 6.14
N ILE A 93 3.88 -15.03 6.51
CA ILE A 93 2.90 -15.81 5.73
C ILE A 93 1.58 -15.02 5.60
N MET A 94 1.09 -14.44 6.69
CA MET A 94 -0.11 -13.63 6.72
C MET A 94 0.00 -12.38 5.84
N TYR A 95 1.14 -11.69 5.89
CA TYR A 95 1.38 -10.50 5.07
C TYR A 95 1.47 -10.85 3.58
N GLN A 96 2.10 -11.98 3.22
CA GLN A 96 2.08 -12.45 1.83
C GLN A 96 0.68 -12.83 1.34
N ASN A 97 -0.14 -13.48 2.18
CA ASN A 97 -1.54 -13.75 1.83
C ASN A 97 -2.33 -12.44 1.63
N TYR A 98 -2.09 -11.42 2.46
CA TYR A 98 -2.69 -10.10 2.32
C TYR A 98 -2.36 -9.48 0.94
N LYS A 99 -1.07 -9.38 0.61
CA LYS A 99 -0.56 -8.85 -0.67
C LYS A 99 -1.23 -9.54 -1.86
N GLN A 100 -1.27 -10.86 -1.81
CA GLN A 100 -1.91 -11.70 -2.83
C GLN A 100 -3.42 -11.52 -2.94
N THR A 101 -4.10 -11.19 -1.83
CA THR A 101 -5.55 -10.93 -1.84
C THR A 101 -5.86 -9.59 -2.49
N ILE A 102 -5.14 -8.52 -2.11
CA ILE A 102 -5.44 -7.17 -2.58
C ILE A 102 -5.25 -6.99 -4.09
N ILE A 103 -4.26 -7.67 -4.69
CA ILE A 103 -4.02 -7.59 -6.15
C ILE A 103 -5.03 -8.40 -6.98
N ARG A 104 -5.60 -9.47 -6.40
CA ARG A 104 -6.66 -10.27 -7.04
C ARG A 104 -8.03 -9.60 -6.92
N LYS A 105 -8.29 -9.00 -5.76
CA LYS A 105 -9.61 -8.48 -5.37
C LYS A 105 -9.50 -7.03 -4.88
N PRO A 106 -9.13 -6.06 -5.73
CA PRO A 106 -9.21 -4.65 -5.35
C PRO A 106 -10.66 -4.21 -5.12
N ILE A 107 -11.61 -4.88 -5.78
CA ILE A 107 -13.05 -4.67 -5.65
C ILE A 107 -13.72 -6.03 -5.46
N ILE A 108 -14.73 -6.05 -4.59
CA ILE A 108 -15.61 -7.18 -4.32
C ILE A 108 -17.06 -6.69 -4.36
N ALA A 109 -18.00 -7.52 -4.82
CA ALA A 109 -19.40 -7.18 -4.74
C ALA A 109 -19.88 -7.21 -3.28
N THR A 110 -19.45 -8.23 -2.54
CA THR A 110 -19.84 -8.48 -1.14
C THR A 110 -18.68 -9.12 -0.36
N VAL A 111 -18.75 -9.15 0.98
CA VAL A 111 -17.71 -9.76 1.82
C VAL A 111 -17.63 -11.29 1.60
N GLU A 112 -18.70 -11.88 1.09
CA GLU A 112 -18.81 -13.29 0.72
C GLU A 112 -17.86 -13.67 -0.43
N ASP A 113 -17.44 -12.71 -1.25
CA ASP A 113 -16.46 -12.94 -2.32
C ASP A 113 -15.07 -13.26 -1.75
N LEU A 114 -14.80 -12.93 -0.49
CA LEU A 114 -13.57 -13.33 0.21
C LEU A 114 -13.67 -14.80 0.64
N ASN A 115 -12.71 -15.62 0.21
CA ASN A 115 -12.66 -17.04 0.54
C ASN A 115 -12.11 -17.26 1.98
N GLU A 116 -12.11 -18.52 2.44
CA GLU A 116 -11.62 -18.86 3.79
C GLU A 116 -10.15 -18.52 4.01
N ASN A 117 -9.31 -18.55 2.98
CA ASN A 117 -7.91 -18.15 3.08
C ASN A 117 -7.77 -16.62 3.22
N ASP A 118 -8.53 -15.85 2.45
CA ASP A 118 -8.59 -14.38 2.54
C ASP A 118 -9.05 -13.95 3.95
N LYS A 119 -10.04 -14.67 4.50
CA LYS A 119 -10.64 -14.43 5.82
C LYS A 119 -9.78 -14.88 7.00
N ARG A 120 -8.64 -15.55 6.78
CA ARG A 120 -7.67 -15.83 7.86
C ARG A 120 -7.15 -14.54 8.51
N LEU A 121 -7.09 -13.46 7.73
CA LEU A 121 -6.88 -12.11 8.22
C LEU A 121 -8.23 -11.55 8.64
N THR A 122 -8.50 -11.54 9.95
CA THR A 122 -9.80 -11.13 10.50
C THR A 122 -10.19 -9.69 10.17
N PHE A 123 -9.21 -8.84 9.84
CA PHE A 123 -9.45 -7.46 9.41
C PHE A 123 -9.67 -7.32 7.90
N MET A 124 -9.50 -8.37 7.09
CA MET A 124 -9.61 -8.30 5.63
C MET A 124 -10.98 -7.80 5.14
N PRO A 125 -12.13 -8.21 5.70
CA PRO A 125 -13.43 -7.63 5.34
C PRO A 125 -13.48 -6.12 5.57
N LYS A 126 -12.82 -5.65 6.63
CA LYS A 126 -12.71 -4.23 6.98
C LYS A 126 -11.68 -3.49 6.15
N CYS A 127 -11.04 -4.13 5.17
CA CYS A 127 -10.22 -3.43 4.17
C CYS A 127 -11.07 -2.86 3.03
N TYR A 128 -12.35 -3.24 2.94
CA TYR A 128 -13.26 -2.86 1.87
C TYR A 128 -14.34 -1.91 2.38
N GLY A 129 -14.74 -0.96 1.55
CA GLY A 129 -15.87 -0.07 1.81
C GLY A 129 -16.57 0.36 0.54
N ASP A 130 -17.79 0.86 0.70
CA ASP A 130 -18.62 1.44 -0.35
C ASP A 130 -18.16 2.87 -0.72
N TRP A 131 -16.87 3.03 -1.00
CA TRP A 131 -16.32 4.33 -1.36
C TRP A 131 -16.91 4.80 -2.69
N LYS A 132 -17.50 6.01 -2.67
CA LYS A 132 -18.12 6.61 -3.85
C LYS A 132 -17.07 6.86 -4.92
N ARG A 133 -17.32 6.31 -6.11
CA ARG A 133 -16.48 6.44 -7.30
C ARG A 133 -17.21 7.23 -8.38
N ASN A 134 -16.50 8.09 -9.10
CA ASN A 134 -17.09 8.82 -10.22
C ASN A 134 -17.11 7.95 -11.50
N SER A 135 -17.53 8.53 -12.63
CA SER A 135 -17.61 7.83 -13.92
C SER A 135 -16.26 7.34 -14.46
N ALA A 136 -15.14 7.91 -13.99
CA ALA A 136 -13.77 7.51 -14.31
C ALA A 136 -13.20 6.52 -13.28
N SER A 137 -14.04 5.97 -12.39
CA SER A 137 -13.64 5.08 -11.28
C SER A 137 -12.68 5.74 -10.29
N GLU A 138 -12.70 7.07 -10.20
CA GLU A 138 -11.88 7.83 -9.26
C GLU A 138 -12.58 7.96 -7.91
N LEU A 139 -11.79 7.82 -6.86
CA LEU A 139 -12.20 7.84 -5.47
C LEU A 139 -11.53 9.02 -4.77
N ASN A 140 -12.35 9.86 -4.14
CA ASN A 140 -11.91 10.99 -3.32
C ASN A 140 -12.21 10.69 -1.85
N TYR A 141 -11.26 10.99 -0.95
CA TYR A 141 -11.44 10.78 0.48
C TYR A 141 -10.77 11.89 1.30
N TYR A 142 -11.24 12.06 2.54
CA TYR A 142 -10.70 13.04 3.47
C TYR A 142 -9.82 12.36 4.51
N CYS A 143 -8.73 13.02 4.88
CA CYS A 143 -7.85 12.55 5.95
C CYS A 143 -7.49 13.67 6.94
N ASP A 144 -7.23 13.28 8.18
CA ASP A 144 -6.69 14.16 9.21
C ASP A 144 -5.18 14.44 8.99
N GLU A 145 -4.58 15.24 9.86
CA GLU A 145 -3.14 15.56 9.81
C GLU A 145 -2.22 14.34 9.99
N ARG A 146 -2.76 13.23 10.51
CA ARG A 146 -2.05 11.95 10.67
C ARG A 146 -2.34 10.99 9.52
N LEU A 147 -2.93 11.48 8.43
CA LEU A 147 -3.34 10.72 7.25
C LEU A 147 -4.38 9.63 7.55
N LYS A 148 -5.12 9.72 8.67
CA LYS A 148 -6.23 8.80 8.97
C LYS A 148 -7.46 9.21 8.20
N ALA A 149 -8.18 8.23 7.64
CA ALA A 149 -9.44 8.48 6.95
C ALA A 149 -10.45 9.11 7.92
N CYS A 150 -11.12 10.18 7.49
CA CYS A 150 -12.13 10.87 8.29
C CYS A 150 -13.31 11.30 7.41
N PRO A 151 -14.49 11.53 8.01
CA PRO A 151 -15.63 12.03 7.24
C PRO A 151 -15.37 13.41 6.65
N LYS A 152 -16.08 13.72 5.56
CA LYS A 152 -16.10 15.06 4.98
C LYS A 152 -16.33 16.13 6.06
N GLY A 153 -15.52 17.19 6.02
CA GLY A 153 -15.57 18.30 6.98
C GLY A 153 -14.66 18.13 8.22
N ASN A 154 -14.20 16.90 8.52
CA ASN A 154 -13.33 16.62 9.67
C ASN A 154 -11.83 16.56 9.33
N GLY A 155 -11.47 16.83 8.07
CA GLY A 155 -10.08 16.81 7.61
C GLY A 155 -9.93 17.44 6.24
N LYS A 156 -8.76 17.23 5.63
CA LYS A 156 -8.43 17.75 4.30
C LYS A 156 -8.72 16.68 3.25
N LEU A 157 -9.18 17.12 2.08
CA LEU A 157 -9.30 16.25 0.93
C LEU A 157 -7.89 15.76 0.56
N PHE A 158 -7.72 14.46 0.37
CA PHE A 158 -6.46 13.91 -0.09
C PHE A 158 -6.12 14.49 -1.48
N PRO A 159 -4.88 14.94 -1.73
CA PRO A 159 -4.57 15.81 -2.88
C PRO A 159 -4.86 15.19 -4.25
N TYR A 160 -4.78 13.86 -4.36
CA TYR A 160 -4.91 13.14 -5.63
C TYR A 160 -6.04 12.12 -5.56
N PRO A 161 -6.99 12.12 -6.51
CA PRO A 161 -7.99 11.06 -6.55
C PRO A 161 -7.34 9.70 -6.77
N ILE A 162 -7.79 8.70 -6.01
CA ILE A 162 -7.31 7.31 -6.16
C ILE A 162 -8.08 6.65 -7.31
N SER A 163 -7.36 6.15 -8.31
CA SER A 163 -7.92 5.63 -9.55
C SER A 163 -7.01 4.56 -10.16
N PRO A 164 -7.48 3.81 -11.18
CA PRO A 164 -6.60 2.91 -11.93
C PRO A 164 -5.35 3.61 -12.48
N SER A 165 -5.48 4.87 -12.90
CA SER A 165 -4.36 5.69 -13.38
C SER A 165 -3.41 6.11 -12.26
N TYR A 166 -3.93 6.43 -11.06
CA TYR A 166 -3.08 6.74 -9.90
C TYR A 166 -2.13 5.59 -9.55
N VAL A 167 -2.64 4.35 -9.58
CA VAL A 167 -1.84 3.14 -9.33
C VAL A 167 -1.19 2.58 -10.60
N ARG A 168 -1.38 3.26 -11.74
CA ARG A 168 -0.86 2.92 -13.08
C ARG A 168 -1.34 1.58 -13.64
N LEU A 169 -2.43 1.01 -13.11
CA LEU A 169 -3.00 -0.25 -13.61
C LEU A 169 -3.35 -0.14 -15.10
N ASP A 170 -3.91 1.00 -15.52
CA ASP A 170 -4.24 1.27 -16.92
C ASP A 170 -3.02 1.25 -17.85
N VAL A 171 -1.89 1.82 -17.43
CA VAL A 171 -0.62 1.79 -18.19
C VAL A 171 -0.04 0.39 -18.23
N LEU A 172 0.02 -0.31 -17.09
CA LEU A 172 0.51 -1.69 -17.00
C LEU A 172 -0.28 -2.62 -17.94
N MET A 173 -1.60 -2.45 -18.01
CA MET A 173 -2.48 -3.30 -18.83
C MET A 173 -2.45 -2.98 -20.33
N LYS A 174 -1.81 -1.88 -20.77
CA LYS A 174 -1.52 -1.66 -22.19
C LYS A 174 -0.42 -2.58 -22.70
N ASN A 175 0.48 -3.04 -21.82
CA ASN A 175 1.53 -3.96 -22.19
C ASN A 175 0.99 -5.40 -22.30
N PRO A 176 1.10 -6.06 -23.46
CA PRO A 176 0.50 -7.38 -23.67
C PRO A 176 1.13 -8.49 -22.82
N VAL A 177 2.43 -8.39 -22.49
CA VAL A 177 3.13 -9.37 -21.65
C VAL A 177 2.63 -9.30 -20.22
N ILE A 178 2.57 -8.08 -19.66
CA ILE A 178 2.08 -7.84 -18.30
C ILE A 178 0.61 -8.24 -18.20
N LYS A 179 -0.23 -7.80 -19.14
CA LYS A 179 -1.66 -8.15 -19.16
C LYS A 179 -1.88 -9.67 -19.19
N SER A 180 -1.16 -10.39 -20.06
CA SER A 180 -1.27 -11.85 -20.16
C SER A 180 -0.87 -12.56 -18.85
N HIS A 181 0.12 -12.04 -18.13
CA HIS A 181 0.52 -12.56 -16.82
C HIS A 181 -0.58 -12.33 -15.76
N PHE A 182 -1.18 -11.15 -15.74
CA PHE A 182 -2.25 -10.82 -14.80
C PHE A 182 -3.48 -11.70 -15.03
N GLU A 183 -3.90 -11.87 -16.28
CA GLU A 183 -5.03 -12.73 -16.65
C GLU A 183 -4.76 -14.19 -16.24
N ARG A 184 -3.56 -14.72 -16.49
CA ARG A 184 -3.18 -16.09 -16.12
C ARG A 184 -3.21 -16.33 -14.61
N ASN A 185 -2.82 -15.33 -13.82
CA ASN A 185 -2.72 -15.42 -12.37
C ASN A 185 -3.98 -14.94 -11.63
N SER A 186 -5.05 -14.60 -12.39
CA SER A 186 -6.30 -14.06 -11.86
C SER A 186 -6.11 -12.78 -11.04
N PHE A 187 -5.13 -11.95 -11.42
CA PHE A 187 -4.96 -10.60 -10.88
C PHE A 187 -5.92 -9.64 -11.57
N ALA A 188 -6.31 -8.58 -10.86
CA ALA A 188 -7.24 -7.60 -11.41
C ALA A 188 -6.57 -6.80 -12.54
N THR A 189 -7.20 -6.82 -13.72
CA THR A 189 -6.77 -6.04 -14.90
C THR A 189 -7.57 -4.75 -15.06
N THR A 190 -8.60 -4.55 -14.24
CA THR A 190 -9.43 -3.35 -14.23
C THR A 190 -10.10 -3.20 -12.86
N TRP A 191 -10.72 -2.05 -12.65
CA TRP A 191 -11.55 -1.79 -11.48
C TRP A 191 -13.01 -1.73 -11.91
N GLU A 192 -13.81 -2.68 -11.43
CA GLU A 192 -15.26 -2.70 -11.64
C GLU A 192 -15.92 -1.40 -11.12
N LYS A 193 -17.00 -0.96 -11.75
CA LYS A 193 -17.67 0.31 -11.37
C LYS A 193 -18.47 0.22 -10.07
N GLU A 194 -18.97 -0.97 -9.76
CA GLU A 194 -19.84 -1.23 -8.62
C GLU A 194 -19.12 -2.08 -7.57
N GLY A 195 -19.77 -2.34 -6.43
CA GLY A 195 -19.20 -3.10 -5.32
C GLY A 195 -18.39 -2.27 -4.32
N MET A 196 -17.88 -2.97 -3.30
CA MET A 196 -16.98 -2.44 -2.28
C MET A 196 -15.55 -2.49 -2.79
N ILE A 197 -14.81 -1.40 -2.59
CA ILE A 197 -13.43 -1.25 -3.02
C ILE A 197 -12.51 -1.20 -1.81
N LEU A 198 -11.27 -1.67 -1.97
CA LEU A 198 -10.22 -1.47 -0.99
C LEU A 198 -10.12 0.00 -0.56
N HIS A 199 -9.75 0.24 0.69
CA HIS A 199 -9.55 1.60 1.17
C HIS A 199 -8.52 2.36 0.34
N PRO A 200 -8.74 3.67 0.11
CA PRO A 200 -7.85 4.50 -0.69
C PRO A 200 -6.37 4.41 -0.31
N GLN A 201 -6.06 4.33 0.99
CA GLN A 201 -4.68 4.22 1.45
C GLN A 201 -4.03 2.89 1.03
N ILE A 202 -4.75 1.77 1.18
CA ILE A 202 -4.29 0.45 0.72
C ILE A 202 -4.06 0.46 -0.80
N LEU A 203 -4.97 1.08 -1.55
CA LEU A 203 -4.82 1.20 -3.00
C LEU A 203 -3.59 2.03 -3.39
N ALA A 204 -3.39 3.16 -2.71
CA ALA A 204 -2.36 4.13 -3.02
C ALA A 204 -0.94 3.64 -2.69
N THR A 205 -0.81 2.76 -1.69
CA THR A 205 0.49 2.27 -1.23
C THR A 205 0.70 0.81 -1.62
N ASP A 206 -0.07 -0.08 -1.02
CA ASP A 206 0.22 -1.51 -1.03
C ASP A 206 -0.16 -2.09 -2.38
N TYR A 207 -1.40 -1.89 -2.83
CA TYR A 207 -1.85 -2.39 -4.13
C TYR A 207 -0.96 -1.89 -5.28
N ALA A 208 -0.63 -0.59 -5.29
CA ALA A 208 0.22 0.01 -6.32
C ALA A 208 1.63 -0.62 -6.35
N GLY A 209 2.22 -0.90 -5.18
CA GLY A 209 3.50 -1.60 -5.07
C GLY A 209 3.42 -3.04 -5.61
N GLU A 210 2.47 -3.82 -5.08
CA GLU A 210 2.35 -5.25 -5.39
C GLU A 210 2.04 -5.53 -6.87
N ILE A 211 1.19 -4.72 -7.52
CA ILE A 211 0.96 -4.89 -8.97
C ILE A 211 2.20 -4.50 -9.78
N GLY A 212 3.03 -3.60 -9.27
CA GLY A 212 4.31 -3.24 -9.87
C GLY A 212 5.30 -4.40 -9.85
N GLU A 213 5.41 -5.09 -8.71
CA GLU A 213 6.25 -6.27 -8.54
C GLU A 213 5.85 -7.39 -9.51
N GLU A 214 4.55 -7.71 -9.60
CA GLU A 214 4.05 -8.73 -10.53
C GLU A 214 4.22 -8.33 -12.00
N ALA A 215 4.09 -7.04 -12.32
CA ALA A 215 4.35 -6.54 -13.66
C ALA A 215 5.84 -6.68 -14.05
N PHE A 216 6.75 -6.34 -13.14
CA PHE A 216 8.18 -6.53 -13.38
C PHE A 216 8.53 -8.02 -13.53
N LYS A 217 7.96 -8.88 -12.67
CA LYS A 217 8.12 -10.34 -12.76
C LYS A 217 7.67 -10.87 -14.13
N ALA A 218 6.55 -10.38 -14.66
CA ALA A 218 6.08 -10.75 -16.00
C ALA A 218 7.09 -10.41 -17.10
N ILE A 219 7.67 -9.20 -17.05
CA ILE A 219 8.70 -8.75 -18.01
C ILE A 219 9.97 -9.60 -17.86
N LEU A 220 10.42 -9.83 -16.63
CA LEU A 220 11.61 -10.62 -16.33
C LEU A 220 11.50 -12.02 -16.94
N LEU A 221 10.40 -12.73 -16.67
CA LEU A 221 10.15 -14.09 -17.18
C LEU A 221 10.00 -14.15 -18.70
N HIS A 222 9.58 -13.05 -19.35
CA HIS A 222 9.39 -13.02 -20.79
C HIS A 222 10.66 -12.70 -21.58
N TYR A 223 11.50 -11.78 -21.06
CA TYR A 223 12.63 -11.23 -21.80
C TYR A 223 13.99 -11.76 -21.37
N THR A 224 14.06 -12.66 -20.39
CA THR A 224 15.31 -13.26 -19.89
C THR A 224 15.22 -14.77 -19.88
N ASP A 225 16.36 -15.43 -19.65
CA ASP A 225 16.41 -16.89 -19.47
C ASP A 225 15.97 -17.34 -18.07
N CYS A 226 15.45 -16.42 -17.26
CA CYS A 226 14.96 -16.67 -15.91
C CYS A 226 13.63 -17.43 -15.95
N THR A 227 13.52 -18.49 -15.17
CA THR A 227 12.27 -19.21 -14.92
C THR A 227 11.72 -18.86 -13.53
N GLU A 228 10.45 -19.21 -13.28
CA GLU A 228 9.86 -19.00 -11.95
C GLU A 228 10.65 -19.71 -10.84
N GLU A 229 11.28 -20.85 -11.12
CA GLU A 229 12.10 -21.59 -10.16
C GLU A 229 13.38 -20.82 -9.76
N ASN A 230 13.87 -19.92 -10.62
CA ASN A 230 15.03 -19.10 -10.32
C ASN A 230 14.70 -17.92 -9.40
N ILE A 231 13.44 -17.46 -9.42
CA ILE A 231 12.96 -16.33 -8.65
C ILE A 231 12.54 -16.83 -7.26
N LYS A 232 13.15 -16.28 -6.21
CA LYS A 232 12.76 -16.55 -4.83
C LYS A 232 12.22 -15.29 -4.18
N HIS A 233 11.08 -15.44 -3.53
CA HIS A 233 10.64 -14.49 -2.51
C HIS A 233 11.48 -14.71 -1.25
N LEU A 234 11.94 -13.63 -0.65
CA LEU A 234 12.76 -13.71 0.56
C LEU A 234 11.89 -14.08 1.75
N GLU A 235 12.41 -14.92 2.64
CA GLU A 235 11.73 -15.39 3.84
C GLU A 235 12.65 -15.24 5.08
N GLY A 236 12.06 -15.42 6.26
CA GLY A 236 12.82 -15.44 7.50
C GLY A 236 13.46 -14.10 7.82
N LYS A 237 14.74 -14.11 8.20
CA LYS A 237 15.43 -12.86 8.56
C LYS A 237 15.61 -11.93 7.36
N ASP A 238 15.61 -12.46 6.14
CA ASP A 238 15.82 -11.68 4.91
C ASP A 238 14.51 -11.24 4.24
N TYR A 239 13.36 -11.59 4.82
CA TYR A 239 12.04 -11.19 4.35
C TYR A 239 11.98 -9.68 4.03
N GLU A 240 11.55 -9.36 2.79
CA GLU A 240 11.37 -8.00 2.27
C GLU A 240 12.64 -7.11 2.33
N LEU A 241 13.84 -7.72 2.34
CA LEU A 241 15.06 -6.96 2.01
C LEU A 241 15.06 -6.49 0.55
N ALA A 242 14.40 -7.24 -0.33
CA ALA A 242 14.11 -6.96 -1.72
C ALA A 242 12.77 -7.64 -2.07
N ASP A 243 12.15 -7.26 -3.17
CA ASP A 243 10.84 -7.81 -3.58
C ASP A 243 11.01 -9.26 -4.05
N PHE A 244 12.09 -9.52 -4.80
CA PHE A 244 12.56 -10.86 -5.09
C PHE A 244 14.05 -10.91 -5.44
N VAL A 245 14.60 -12.11 -5.39
CA VAL A 245 15.99 -12.41 -5.74
C VAL A 245 16.07 -13.51 -6.77
N ILE A 246 17.11 -13.47 -7.60
CA ILE A 246 17.47 -14.58 -8.48
C ILE A 246 18.64 -15.33 -7.85
N THR A 247 18.54 -16.66 -7.80
CA THR A 247 19.55 -17.52 -7.18
C THR A 247 20.50 -18.17 -8.18
N ASN A 248 21.71 -18.48 -7.70
CA ASN A 248 22.64 -19.40 -8.33
C ASN A 248 22.21 -20.86 -8.08
N GLU A 249 22.83 -21.80 -8.80
CA GLU A 249 22.58 -23.25 -8.62
C GLU A 249 22.94 -23.76 -7.22
N ASP A 250 23.90 -23.12 -6.56
CA ASP A 250 24.30 -23.39 -5.17
C ASP A 250 23.34 -22.80 -4.13
N GLY A 251 22.30 -22.07 -4.57
CA GLY A 251 21.28 -21.46 -3.73
C GLY A 251 21.62 -20.06 -3.22
N ASN A 252 22.82 -19.54 -3.47
CA ASN A 252 23.20 -18.18 -3.09
C ASN A 252 22.45 -17.13 -3.92
N TYR A 253 22.16 -15.97 -3.32
CA TYR A 253 21.55 -14.85 -4.04
C TYR A 253 22.56 -14.28 -5.04
N ARG A 254 22.16 -14.22 -6.32
CA ARG A 254 22.98 -13.69 -7.41
C ARG A 254 22.71 -12.21 -7.63
N ILE A 255 21.44 -11.83 -7.60
CA ILE A 255 20.97 -10.46 -7.80
C ILE A 255 19.61 -10.27 -7.16
N ALA A 256 19.37 -9.08 -6.62
CA ALA A 256 18.13 -8.70 -5.98
C ALA A 256 17.48 -7.50 -6.68
N PHE A 257 16.14 -7.44 -6.67
CA PHE A 257 15.38 -6.36 -7.29
C PHE A 257 14.42 -5.71 -6.28
N ASP A 258 14.40 -4.38 -6.29
CA ASP A 258 13.49 -3.52 -5.51
C ASP A 258 12.69 -2.67 -6.51
N VAL A 259 11.47 -3.09 -6.79
CA VAL A 259 10.57 -2.53 -7.78
C VAL A 259 9.82 -1.33 -7.19
N LYS A 260 9.54 -0.36 -8.04
CA LYS A 260 8.84 0.88 -7.70
C LYS A 260 7.80 1.16 -8.78
N ASN A 261 6.55 1.26 -8.36
CA ASN A 261 5.41 1.59 -9.22
C ASN A 261 4.55 2.74 -8.65
N MET A 262 5.11 3.51 -7.72
CA MET A 262 4.40 4.60 -7.06
C MET A 262 4.15 5.80 -8.00
N ASN A 263 3.03 6.49 -7.81
CA ASN A 263 2.71 7.75 -8.51
C ASN A 263 3.80 8.80 -8.24
N PRO A 264 4.52 9.36 -9.23
CA PRO A 264 5.67 10.23 -8.98
C PRO A 264 5.25 11.62 -8.48
N GLU A 265 3.97 11.98 -8.64
CA GLU A 265 3.40 13.23 -8.14
C GLU A 265 3.03 13.16 -6.64
N ALA A 266 2.93 11.95 -6.09
CA ALA A 266 2.69 11.78 -4.66
C ALA A 266 3.98 12.07 -3.87
N ASP A 267 3.83 12.74 -2.72
CA ASP A 267 4.96 12.99 -1.83
C ASP A 267 5.42 11.67 -1.18
N HIS A 268 6.59 11.20 -1.59
CA HIS A 268 7.24 9.99 -1.05
C HIS A 268 8.41 10.33 -0.13
N ASN A 269 8.48 11.54 0.41
CA ASN A 269 9.56 11.92 1.31
C ASN A 269 9.67 10.92 2.49
N ASP A 270 10.91 10.57 2.82
CA ASP A 270 11.22 9.75 3.99
C ASP A 270 10.54 10.35 5.23
N ARG A 271 9.90 9.52 6.06
CA ARG A 271 9.22 10.02 7.27
C ARG A 271 10.27 10.62 8.21
N GLU A 272 9.90 11.64 8.97
CA GLU A 272 10.78 12.22 9.97
C GLU A 272 11.26 11.11 10.93
N ASN A 273 12.59 10.93 11.05
CA ASN A 273 13.30 9.82 11.75
C ASN A 273 13.46 8.49 10.98
N ASP A 274 13.29 8.47 9.66
CA ASP A 274 13.68 7.30 8.86
C ASP A 274 15.21 7.19 8.68
N MET A 275 15.72 5.95 8.59
CA MET A 275 17.12 5.72 8.19
C MET A 275 17.32 6.25 6.75
N PRO A 276 18.41 7.00 6.48
CA PRO A 276 18.67 7.49 5.13
C PRO A 276 18.64 6.37 4.09
N THR A 277 17.96 6.62 2.97
CA THR A 277 17.76 5.62 1.90
C THR A 277 19.08 4.97 1.41
N ALA A 278 20.16 5.76 1.27
CA ALA A 278 21.47 5.23 0.88
C ALA A 278 22.05 4.22 1.91
N GLN A 279 21.87 4.49 3.21
CA GLN A 279 22.30 3.61 4.28
C GLN A 279 21.44 2.33 4.34
N LYS A 280 20.11 2.46 4.18
CA LYS A 280 19.19 1.32 4.09
C LYS A 280 19.61 0.37 2.96
N ARG A 281 19.89 0.92 1.77
CA ARG A 281 20.34 0.15 0.60
C ARG A 281 21.67 -0.56 0.85
N GLU A 282 22.65 0.11 1.47
CA GLU A 282 23.94 -0.49 1.78
C GLU A 282 23.83 -1.69 2.74
N ILE A 283 23.01 -1.58 3.78
CA ILE A 283 22.76 -2.68 4.72
C ILE A 283 22.08 -3.85 4.01
N LYS A 284 21.06 -3.58 3.18
CA LYS A 284 20.38 -4.60 2.39
C LYS A 284 21.37 -5.37 1.50
N ARG A 285 22.23 -4.67 0.74
CA ARG A 285 23.26 -5.31 -0.12
C ARG A 285 24.21 -6.20 0.67
N LYS A 286 24.76 -5.70 1.79
CA LYS A 286 25.66 -6.47 2.64
C LYS A 286 25.02 -7.75 3.17
N ARG A 287 23.74 -7.67 3.54
CA ARG A 287 23.00 -8.82 4.06
C ARG A 287 22.63 -9.83 2.98
N LEU A 288 22.25 -9.35 1.79
CA LEU A 288 21.93 -10.20 0.65
C LEU A 288 23.18 -10.82 0.01
N GLY A 289 24.36 -10.23 0.20
CA GLY A 289 25.60 -10.71 -0.42
C GLY A 289 25.64 -10.55 -1.93
N CYS A 290 24.74 -9.75 -2.51
CA CYS A 290 24.65 -9.48 -3.94
C CYS A 290 24.26 -8.02 -4.24
N GLU A 291 24.31 -7.64 -5.51
CA GLU A 291 23.82 -6.32 -5.94
C GLU A 291 22.30 -6.24 -5.82
N LEU A 292 21.83 -5.07 -5.40
CA LEU A 292 20.41 -4.71 -5.28
C LEU A 292 20.10 -3.64 -6.30
N ILE A 293 19.22 -3.95 -7.25
CA ILE A 293 18.83 -3.06 -8.34
C ILE A 293 17.45 -2.48 -8.06
N THR A 294 17.35 -1.16 -8.00
CA THR A 294 16.06 -0.47 -7.96
C THR A 294 15.49 -0.40 -9.37
N VAL A 295 14.22 -0.77 -9.55
CA VAL A 295 13.55 -0.81 -10.84
C VAL A 295 12.28 0.02 -10.79
N ASN A 296 12.26 1.14 -11.51
CA ASN A 296 11.03 1.88 -11.73
C ASN A 296 10.29 1.26 -12.90
N MET A 297 9.03 0.89 -12.69
CA MET A 297 8.22 0.28 -13.76
C MET A 297 7.96 1.27 -14.89
N LEU A 298 7.59 2.49 -14.56
CA LEU A 298 7.35 3.56 -15.53
C LEU A 298 8.57 4.47 -15.64
N ASP A 299 8.87 4.92 -16.86
CA ASP A 299 9.87 5.95 -17.10
C ASP A 299 9.62 7.20 -16.24
N MET A 300 10.66 7.68 -15.57
CA MET A 300 10.59 8.85 -14.71
C MET A 300 11.31 10.02 -15.38
N ASP A 301 10.66 11.19 -15.40
CA ASP A 301 11.25 12.43 -15.95
C ASP A 301 12.44 12.96 -15.12
N ALA A 302 12.62 12.46 -13.89
CA ALA A 302 13.69 12.86 -12.99
C ALA A 302 15.01 12.10 -13.28
N ALA A 303 16.13 12.82 -13.20
CA ALA A 303 17.45 12.19 -13.19
C ALA A 303 17.54 11.26 -11.97
N GLY A 304 17.64 9.95 -12.19
CA GLY A 304 17.72 9.02 -11.07
C GLY A 304 19.07 9.07 -10.37
N MET A 305 19.13 8.39 -9.24
CA MET A 305 20.15 8.60 -8.22
C MET A 305 21.43 7.79 -8.47
N ASP A 306 21.35 6.68 -9.21
CA ASP A 306 22.48 5.78 -9.47
C ASP A 306 22.33 5.06 -10.81
N GLU A 307 23.00 5.55 -11.86
CA GLU A 307 22.98 4.94 -13.20
C GLU A 307 23.42 3.45 -13.20
N ILE A 308 24.18 3.01 -12.21
CA ILE A 308 24.69 1.63 -12.10
C ILE A 308 23.66 0.71 -11.42
N ARG A 309 22.86 1.21 -10.49
CA ARG A 309 21.94 0.40 -9.65
C ARG A 309 20.47 0.74 -9.80
N GLU A 310 20.13 1.65 -10.69
CA GLU A 310 18.75 2.04 -10.96
C GLU A 310 18.38 1.85 -12.43
N ILE A 311 17.28 1.15 -12.67
CA ILE A 311 16.58 1.13 -13.96
C ILE A 311 15.46 2.17 -13.85
N HIS A 312 15.55 3.25 -14.63
CA HIS A 312 14.70 4.44 -14.50
C HIS A 312 13.28 4.26 -15.06
N GLY A 313 13.09 3.23 -15.88
CA GLY A 313 11.81 2.88 -16.48
C GLY A 313 11.94 1.56 -17.22
N VAL A 314 10.95 0.68 -17.09
CA VAL A 314 10.85 -0.57 -17.87
C VAL A 314 9.90 -0.38 -19.05
N ILE A 315 8.82 0.38 -18.84
CA ILE A 315 7.84 0.75 -19.84
C ILE A 315 7.60 2.27 -19.87
N ASP A 316 7.11 2.77 -21.00
CA ASP A 316 6.63 4.15 -21.15
C ASP A 316 5.15 4.29 -20.75
N VAL A 317 4.62 5.52 -20.83
CA VAL A 317 3.21 5.86 -20.53
C VAL A 317 2.18 5.15 -21.44
N ASN A 318 2.63 4.60 -22.57
CA ASN A 318 1.82 3.82 -23.49
C ASN A 318 1.90 2.31 -23.21
N GLY A 319 2.69 1.89 -22.21
CA GLY A 319 2.94 0.49 -21.89
C GLY A 319 3.96 -0.16 -22.83
N SER A 320 4.67 0.62 -23.65
CA SER A 320 5.70 0.12 -24.56
C SER A 320 6.98 -0.13 -23.80
N ILE A 321 7.66 -1.22 -24.13
CA ILE A 321 8.94 -1.58 -23.53
C ILE A 321 10.03 -0.55 -23.89
N ILE A 322 10.85 -0.19 -22.90
CA ILE A 322 12.05 0.61 -23.10
C ILE A 322 13.22 -0.34 -23.43
N PRO A 323 13.77 -0.33 -24.65
CA PRO A 323 14.75 -1.34 -25.08
C PRO A 323 16.02 -1.38 -24.23
N SER A 324 16.54 -0.22 -23.82
CA SER A 324 17.74 -0.11 -22.99
C SER A 324 17.55 -0.75 -21.60
N ALA A 325 16.32 -0.70 -21.06
CA ALA A 325 16.00 -1.36 -19.81
C ALA A 325 16.06 -2.89 -19.95
N ILE A 326 15.50 -3.44 -21.03
CA ILE A 326 15.56 -4.88 -21.31
C ILE A 326 16.98 -5.35 -21.53
N GLU A 327 17.79 -4.64 -22.33
CA GLU A 327 19.20 -4.99 -22.53
C GLU A 327 19.96 -5.06 -21.21
N ARG A 328 19.67 -4.12 -20.29
CA ARG A 328 20.28 -4.12 -18.97
C ARG A 328 19.79 -5.27 -18.10
N ILE A 329 18.49 -5.54 -18.08
CA ILE A 329 17.91 -6.68 -17.35
C ILE A 329 18.52 -7.99 -17.86
N GLN A 330 18.62 -8.17 -19.18
CA GLN A 330 19.26 -9.35 -19.79
C GLN A 330 20.73 -9.48 -19.37
N LYS A 331 21.52 -8.41 -19.40
CA LYS A 331 22.93 -8.45 -18.94
C LYS A 331 23.06 -8.82 -17.46
N LEU A 332 22.11 -8.39 -16.64
CA LEU A 332 22.08 -8.67 -15.21
C LEU A 332 21.61 -10.09 -14.90
N VAL A 333 20.72 -10.64 -15.73
CA VAL A 333 19.97 -11.86 -15.40
C VAL A 333 20.39 -13.07 -16.22
N ASN A 334 20.65 -12.94 -17.51
CA ASN A 334 21.03 -14.08 -18.34
C ASN A 334 22.40 -14.57 -17.87
N LYS A 335 22.55 -15.90 -17.78
CA LYS A 335 23.86 -16.49 -17.58
C LYS A 335 24.64 -16.22 -18.85
N ASN A 336 25.63 -15.33 -18.79
CA ASN A 336 26.60 -15.25 -19.87
C ASN A 336 27.37 -16.57 -19.86
N ASP A 337 27.23 -17.39 -20.90
CA ASP A 337 28.14 -18.48 -21.16
C ASP A 337 29.56 -17.88 -21.29
N ILE A 338 30.35 -17.99 -20.23
CA ILE A 338 31.81 -17.79 -20.26
C ILE A 338 32.45 -19.14 -19.99
#